data_AF-A0A967FFY6-F1
#
_entry.id   AF-A0A967FFY6-F1
#
_cell.length_a   1.000
_cell.length_b   1.000
_cell.length_c   1.000
_cell.angle_alpha   90.00
_cell.angle_beta   90.00
_cell.angle_gamma   90.00
#
_symmetry.space_group_name_H-M   'P 1'
#
loop_
_entity.id
_entity.type
_entity.pdbx_description
1 polymer ?
#
loop_
_entity_poly.entity_id
_entity_poly.type
_entity_poly.pdbx_seq_one_letter_code
_entity_poly.pdbx_strand_id
1 'polypeptide(L)' 'MRCQTVIEETREILRLLGIDERRLRLKWISASEGAAFAAEIHDFVEQLKTLGKPEYTIEN' A
#
# COMPACT_ATOMS: atom_id res chain seq x y z
N MET A 1 -7.27 13.83 -10.22
CA MET A 1 -7.56 13.89 -8.77
C MET A 1 -6.23 13.91 -8.01
N ARG A 2 -5.98 14.92 -7.16
CA ARG A 2 -4.69 15.11 -6.45
C ARG A 2 -4.20 13.86 -5.72
N CYS A 3 -5.11 13.10 -5.10
CA CYS A 3 -4.76 11.89 -4.37
C CYS A 3 -4.13 10.80 -5.27
N GLN A 4 -4.62 10.63 -6.50
CA GLN A 4 -4.04 9.64 -7.41
C GLN A 4 -2.60 10.02 -7.77
N THR A 5 -2.34 11.27 -8.13
CA THR A 5 -1.00 11.77 -8.44
C THR A 5 -0.04 11.57 -7.27
N VAL A 6 -0.46 11.94 -6.05
CA VAL A 6 0.36 11.76 -4.84
C VAL A 6 0.68 10.29 -4.59
N ILE A 7 -0.27 9.37 -4.83
CA ILE A 7 -0.04 7.93 -4.66
C ILE A 7 0.97 7.41 -5.69
N GLU A 8 0.88 7.82 -6.96
CA GLU A 8 1.85 7.40 -7.98
C GLU A 8 3.27 7.91 -7.69
N GLU A 9 3.40 9.19 -7.31
CA GLU A 9 4.69 9.78 -6.89
C GLU A 9 5.25 9.04 -5.67
N THR A 10 4.40 8.68 -4.71
CA THR A 10 4.82 7.92 -3.53
C THR A 10 5.33 6.53 -3.94
N ARG A 11 4.68 5.85 -4.90
CA ARG A 11 5.17 4.55 -5.40
C ARG A 11 6.55 4.68 -6.05
N GLU A 12 6.80 5.74 -6.79
CA GLU A 12 8.14 6.04 -7.33
C GLU A 12 9.18 6.15 -6.22
N ILE A 13 8.87 6.90 -5.15
CA ILE A 13 9.75 7.05 -3.99
C ILE A 13 9.99 5.70 -3.31
N LEU A 14 8.96 4.88 -3.11
CA LEU A 14 9.11 3.55 -2.52
C LEU A 14 10.08 2.68 -3.32
N ARG A 15 9.96 2.66 -4.64
CA ARG A 15 10.89 1.92 -5.52
C ARG A 15 12.32 2.42 -5.39
N LEU A 16 12.53 3.74 -5.32
CA LEU A 16 13.86 4.33 -5.13
C LEU A 16 14.49 3.95 -3.80
N LEU A 17 13.68 3.79 -2.75
CA LEU A 17 14.12 3.38 -1.41
C LEU A 17 14.30 1.85 -1.27
N GLY A 18 14.09 1.06 -2.33
CA GLY A 18 14.11 -0.41 -2.26
C GLY A 18 12.92 -1.02 -1.53
N ILE A 19 11.87 -0.23 -1.31
CA ILE A 19 10.65 -0.66 -0.62
C ILE A 19 9.69 -1.22 -1.66
N ASP A 20 9.19 -2.43 -1.42
CA ASP A 20 8.18 -3.03 -2.27
C ASP A 20 6.92 -2.14 -2.33
N GLU A 21 6.62 -1.61 -3.52
CA GLU A 21 5.49 -0.71 -3.77
C GLU A 21 4.12 -1.34 -3.44
N ARG A 22 4.04 -2.68 -3.40
CA ARG A 22 2.83 -3.42 -3.00
C ARG A 22 2.45 -3.12 -1.55
N ARG A 23 3.34 -2.53 -0.76
CA ARG A 23 3.06 -2.02 0.59
C ARG A 23 2.25 -0.73 0.61
N LEU A 24 1.96 -0.13 -0.55
CA LEU A 24 1.06 1.01 -0.70
C LEU A 24 -0.11 0.67 -1.61
N ARG A 25 -1.34 0.79 -1.10
CA ARG A 25 -2.56 0.51 -1.85
C ARG A 25 -3.53 1.69 -1.79
N LEU A 26 -4.06 2.05 -2.95
CA LEU A 26 -5.16 3.01 -3.08
C LEU A 26 -6.40 2.23 -3.53
N LYS A 27 -7.47 2.32 -2.74
CA LYS A 27 -8.79 1.79 -3.08
C LYS A 27 -9.85 2.85 -2.81
N TRP A 28 -10.71 3.09 -3.79
CA TRP A 28 -11.88 3.94 -3.62
C TRP A 28 -13.03 3.06 -3.12
N ILE A 29 -13.56 3.39 -1.94
CA ILE A 29 -14.68 2.67 -1.33
C ILE A 29 -15.68 3.72 -0.83
N SER A 30 -16.96 3.54 -1.14
CA SER A 30 -18.02 4.44 -0.69
C SER A 30 -18.43 4.15 0.76
N ALA A 31 -19.11 5.10 1.39
CA ALA A 31 -19.59 4.95 2.78
C ALA A 31 -20.59 3.78 2.97
N SER A 32 -21.28 3.35 1.91
CA SER A 32 -22.22 2.22 1.94
C SER A 32 -21.56 0.84 1.79
N GLU A 33 -20.26 0.78 1.46
CA GLU A 33 -19.58 -0.46 1.09
C GLU A 33 -18.74 -1.05 2.24
N GLY A 34 -19.32 -1.10 3.45
CA GLY A 34 -18.62 -1.57 4.65
C GLY A 34 -18.07 -3.00 4.54
N ALA A 35 -18.82 -3.92 3.94
CA ALA A 35 -18.36 -5.30 3.73
C ALA A 35 -17.17 -5.37 2.76
N ALA A 36 -17.18 -4.56 1.69
CA ALA A 36 -16.09 -4.49 0.74
C ALA A 36 -14.83 -3.84 1.37
N PHE A 37 -15.00 -2.84 2.23
CA PHE A 37 -13.91 -2.28 3.03
C PHE A 37 -13.26 -3.34 3.92
N ALA A 38 -14.06 -4.11 4.67
CA ALA A 38 -13.54 -5.14 5.56
C ALA A 38 -12.76 -6.23 4.79
N ALA A 39 -13.29 -6.67 3.64
CA ALA A 39 -12.61 -7.64 2.78
C ALA A 39 -11.30 -7.08 2.21
N GLU A 40 -11.30 -5.85 1.69
CA GLU A 40 -10.10 -5.21 1.13
C GLU A 40 -8.98 -5.07 2.17
N ILE A 41 -9.32 -4.68 3.40
CA ILE A 41 -8.35 -4.56 4.50
C ILE A 41 -7.81 -5.93 4.88
N HIS A 42 -8.67 -6.95 5.00
CA HIS A 42 -8.23 -8.31 5.30
C HIS A 42 -7.23 -8.82 4.25
N ASP A 43 -7.58 -8.72 2.97
CA ASP A 43 -6.73 -9.16 1.87
C ASP A 43 -5.39 -8.40 1.83
N PHE A 44 -5.43 -7.09 2.10
CA PHE A 44 -4.21 -6.28 2.15
C PHE A 44 -3.30 -6.70 3.30
N VAL A 45 -3.85 -6.98 4.48
CA VAL A 45 -3.08 -7.48 5.63
C VAL A 45 -2.46 -8.85 5.34
N GLU A 46 -3.20 -9.77 4.72
CA GLU A 46 -2.65 -11.09 4.34
C GLU A 46 -1.55 -10.97 3.28
N GLN A 47 -1.69 -10.05 2.33
CA GLN A 47 -0.61 -9.72 1.40
C GLN A 47 0.63 -9.22 2.16
N LEU A 48 0.48 -8.28 3.08
CA LEU A 48 1.60 -7.74 3.86
C LEU A 48 2.30 -8.80 4.71
N LYS A 49 1.54 -9.73 5.31
CA LYS A 49 2.10 -10.88 6.04
C LYS A 49 2.94 -11.76 5.12
N THR A 50 2.47 -12.00 3.89
CA THR A 50 3.19 -12.78 2.88
C THR A 50 4.48 -12.08 2.42
N LEU A 51 4.46 -10.76 2.30
CA LEU A 51 5.66 -9.96 1.99
C LEU A 51 6.68 -9.92 3.15
N GLY A 52 6.27 -10.31 4.35
CA GLY A 52 7.12 -10.31 5.53
C GLY A 52 7.55 -8.91 5.97
N LYS A 53 8.59 -8.85 6.81
CA LYS A 53 9.15 -7.58 7.29
C LYS A 53 9.79 -6.83 6.11
N PRO A 54 9.59 -5.51 5.99
CA PRO A 54 10.29 -4.73 4.97
C PRO A 54 11.81 -4.79 5.20
N GLU A 55 12.54 -5.10 4.15
CA GLU A 55 14.00 -5.00 4.07
C GLU A 55 14.34 -3.53 3.84
N TYR A 56 14.49 -2.75 4.92
CA TYR A 56 15.09 -1.43 4.81
C TYR A 56 16.59 -1.55 5.07
N THR A 57 17.42 -1.33 4.06
CA THR A 57 18.84 -1.07 4.26
C THR A 57 18.98 0.39 4.66
N ILE A 58 18.87 0.68 5.95
CA ILE A 58 19.41 1.94 6.48
C ILE A 58 20.86 1.64 6.78
N GLU A 59 21.74 1.91 5.81
CA GLU A 59 23.15 2.09 6.14
C GLU A 59 23.20 3.24 7.15
N ASN A 60 23.70 2.95 8.36
CA ASN A 60 23.91 3.97 9.40
C ASN A 60 25.05 4.90 8.99
#